data_AF-A0A6A5USJ0-F1
#
_entry.id   AF-A0A6A5USJ0-F1
#
_cell.length_a   1.000
_cell.length_b   1.000
_cell.length_c   1.000
_cell.angle_alpha   90.00
_cell.angle_beta   90.00
_cell.angle_gamma   90.00
#
_symmetry.space_group_name_H-M   'P 1'
#
loop_
_entity.id
_entity.type
_entity.pdbx_description
1 polymer ?
#
loop_
_entity_poly.entity_id
_entity_poly.type
_entity_poly.pdbx_seq_one_letter_code
_entity_poly.pdbx_strand_id
1 'polypeptide(L)'
;MLKLTTATERSLRSGITIEELPPTFRDAINIVRRIGYRYIWIDSLCIFQDSLDDWTHESRKIGHIYRGSICTIAALASASTKPRCFAAR
;
A
#
# COMPACT_ATOMS: atom_id res chain seq x y z
N MET A 1 -6.69 -9.05 4.77
CA MET A 1 -5.83 -7.90 4.37
C MET A 1 -6.52 -7.22 3.21
N LEU A 2 -6.59 -5.88 3.19
CA LEU A 2 -7.22 -5.14 2.10
C LEU A 2 -6.40 -5.34 0.83
N LYS A 3 -7.06 -5.74 -0.25
CA LYS A 3 -6.43 -6.11 -1.53
C LYS A 3 -7.29 -5.64 -2.69
N LEU A 4 -6.66 -5.18 -3.75
CA LEU A 4 -7.28 -4.90 -5.03
C LEU A 4 -7.54 -6.24 -5.74
N THR A 5 -8.81 -6.54 -5.95
CA THR A 5 -9.28 -7.64 -6.79
C THR A 5 -10.41 -7.13 -7.68
N THR A 6 -10.81 -7.91 -8.67
CA THR A 6 -11.95 -7.58 -9.55
C THR A 6 -13.22 -7.31 -8.75
N ALA A 7 -13.41 -8.01 -7.62
CA ALA A 7 -14.56 -7.83 -6.73
C ALA A 7 -14.49 -6.54 -5.89
N THR A 8 -13.29 -6.10 -5.48
CA THR A 8 -13.11 -4.94 -4.58
C THR A 8 -12.80 -3.65 -5.33
N GLU A 9 -12.45 -3.72 -6.62
CA GLU A 9 -12.04 -2.58 -7.45
C GLU A 9 -13.02 -1.41 -7.36
N ARG A 10 -14.32 -1.67 -7.57
CA ARG A 10 -15.33 -0.61 -7.61
C ARG A 10 -15.38 0.17 -6.29
N SER A 11 -15.33 -0.54 -5.16
CA SER A 11 -15.35 0.06 -3.82
C SER A 11 -14.08 0.86 -3.55
N LEU A 12 -12.91 0.32 -3.91
CA LEU A 12 -11.63 1.01 -3.74
C LEU A 12 -11.53 2.27 -4.60
N ARG A 13 -12.09 2.25 -5.82
CA ARG A 13 -12.13 3.42 -6.73
C ARG A 13 -13.09 4.51 -6.26
N SER A 14 -14.19 4.16 -5.58
CA SER A 14 -15.08 5.17 -4.98
C SER A 14 -14.48 5.88 -3.76
N GLY A 15 -13.31 5.41 -3.30
CA GLY A 15 -12.64 5.92 -2.10
C GLY A 15 -13.00 5.10 -0.87
N ILE A 16 -12.07 5.10 0.08
CA ILE A 16 -12.17 4.40 1.36
C ILE A 16 -11.75 5.37 2.47
N THR A 17 -12.40 5.28 3.62
CA THR A 17 -12.00 6.10 4.77
C THR A 17 -10.69 5.57 5.36
N ILE A 18 -9.93 6.43 6.03
CA ILE A 18 -8.62 6.06 6.59
C ILE A 18 -8.80 5.09 7.77
N GLU A 19 -9.96 5.16 8.41
CA GLU A 19 -10.40 4.37 9.54
C GLU A 19 -10.64 2.91 9.15
N GLU A 20 -11.05 2.66 7.90
CA GLU A 20 -11.24 1.33 7.34
C GLU A 20 -9.93 0.68 6.87
N LEU A 21 -8.87 1.48 6.72
CA LEU A 21 -7.56 0.96 6.32
C LEU A 21 -6.89 0.18 7.46
N PRO A 22 -6.16 -0.91 7.12
CA PRO A 22 -5.29 -1.59 8.06
C PRO A 22 -4.33 -0.63 8.78
N PRO A 23 -3.97 -0.89 10.05
CA PRO A 23 -3.12 0.01 10.83
C PRO A 23 -1.82 0.39 10.13
N THR A 24 -1.15 -0.56 9.48
CA THR A 24 0.09 -0.33 8.72
C THR A 24 -0.11 0.67 7.58
N PHE A 25 -1.24 0.60 6.85
CA PHE A 25 -1.52 1.52 5.74
C PHE A 25 -1.88 2.91 6.25
N ARG A 26 -2.62 2.98 7.36
CA ARG A 26 -2.93 4.25 8.03
C ARG A 26 -1.65 4.97 8.46
N ASP A 27 -0.74 4.25 9.10
CA ASP A 27 0.53 4.83 9.52
C ASP A 27 1.38 5.25 8.31
N ALA A 28 1.44 4.44 7.26
CA ALA A 28 2.16 4.78 6.02
C ALA A 28 1.59 6.04 5.34
N ILE A 29 0.27 6.18 5.24
CA ILE A 29 -0.38 7.39 4.70
C ILE A 29 -0.09 8.61 5.57
N ASN A 30 -0.11 8.46 6.89
CA ASN A 30 0.23 9.54 7.81
C ASN A 30 1.69 9.98 7.66
N ILE A 31 2.62 9.05 7.47
CA ILE A 31 4.03 9.35 7.19
C ILE A 31 4.13 10.13 5.88
N VAL A 32 3.55 9.62 4.79
CA VAL A 32 3.58 10.25 3.45
C VAL A 32 3.01 11.67 3.47
N ARG A 33 1.89 11.89 4.18
CA ARG A 33 1.32 13.23 4.32
C ARG A 33 2.20 14.17 5.15
N ARG A 34 2.85 13.68 6.21
CA ARG A 34 3.76 14.49 7.05
C ARG A 34 5.01 14.94 6.30
N ILE A 35 5.50 14.13 5.36
CA ILE A 35 6.63 14.50 4.51
C ILE A 35 6.21 15.33 3.27
N GLY A 36 4.95 15.76 3.20
CA GLY A 36 4.46 16.69 2.17
C GLY A 36 4.01 16.03 0.86
N TYR A 37 3.84 14.71 0.82
CA TYR A 37 3.40 13.98 -0.37
C TYR A 37 1.97 13.48 -0.23
N ARG A 38 1.31 13.29 -1.38
CA ARG A 38 -0.10 12.86 -1.45
C ARG A 38 -0.26 11.39 -1.82
N TYR A 39 0.65 10.85 -2.61
CA TYR A 39 0.52 9.53 -3.21
C TYR A 39 1.48 8.54 -2.58
N ILE A 40 0.98 7.33 -2.32
CA ILE A 40 1.74 6.18 -1.88
C ILE A 40 1.40 5.02 -2.81
N TRP A 41 2.41 4.25 -3.18
CA TRP A 41 2.22 3.00 -3.90
C TRP A 41 2.26 1.84 -2.89
N ILE A 42 1.24 0.99 -2.91
CA ILE A 42 1.13 -0.20 -2.08
C ILE A 42 0.75 -1.35 -3.02
N ASP A 43 1.62 -2.34 -3.17
CA ASP A 43 1.48 -3.47 -4.08
C ASP A 43 0.09 -4.13 -4.03
N SER A 44 -0.40 -4.40 -2.82
CA SER A 44 -1.71 -5.02 -2.58
C SER A 44 -2.90 -4.15 -2.98
N LEU A 45 -2.74 -2.84 -3.16
CA LEU A 45 -3.79 -1.90 -3.61
C LEU A 45 -3.59 -1.40 -5.03
N CYS A 46 -2.39 -1.54 -5.60
CA CYS A 46 -2.03 -1.02 -6.92
C CYS A 46 -1.90 -2.12 -7.99
N ILE A 47 -1.94 -3.40 -7.60
CA ILE A 47 -1.88 -4.57 -8.49
C ILE A 47 -3.09 -5.45 -8.21
N PHE A 48 -3.75 -5.96 -9.26
CA PHE A 48 -4.82 -6.94 -9.13
C PHE A 48 -4.28 -8.26 -8.59
N GLN A 49 -4.68 -8.61 -7.37
CA GLN A 49 -4.20 -9.78 -6.65
C GLN A 49 -4.84 -11.09 -7.13
N ASP A 50 -5.91 -11.01 -7.91
CA ASP A 50 -6.61 -12.12 -8.55
C ASP A 50 -6.24 -12.30 -10.03
N SER A 51 -5.33 -11.48 -10.57
CA SER A 51 -4.88 -11.54 -11.96
C SER A 51 -3.37 -11.81 -12.04
N LEU A 52 -3.02 -13.03 -12.50
CA LEU A 52 -1.62 -13.40 -12.72
C LEU A 52 -1.00 -12.59 -13.86
N ASP A 53 -1.79 -12.22 -14.86
CA ASP A 53 -1.35 -11.42 -15.99
C ASP A 53 -0.97 -9.99 -15.55
N ASP A 54 -1.84 -9.35 -14.75
CA ASP A 54 -1.59 -8.02 -14.17
C ASP A 54 -0.36 -8.05 -13.26
N TRP A 55 -0.26 -9.07 -12.40
CA TRP A 55 0.92 -9.27 -11.57
C TRP A 55 2.20 -9.42 -12.39
N THR A 56 2.16 -10.17 -13.48
CA THR A 56 3.33 -10.39 -14.37
C THR A 56 3.74 -9.09 -15.07
N HIS A 57 2.78 -8.24 -15.43
CA HIS A 57 3.03 -6.95 -16.03
C HIS A 57 3.59 -5.93 -15.03
N GLU A 58 2.96 -5.80 -13.87
CA GLU A 58 3.33 -4.83 -12.84
C GLU A 58 4.62 -5.21 -12.11
N SER A 59 4.87 -6.51 -11.88
CA SER A 59 6.11 -6.99 -11.24
C SER A 59 7.37 -6.56 -11.98
N ARG A 60 7.32 -6.47 -13.31
CA ARG A 60 8.43 -5.96 -14.14
C ARG A 60 8.72 -4.48 -13.90
N LYS A 61 7.72 -3.70 -13.47
CA LYS A 61 7.84 -2.26 -13.19
C LYS A 61 8.28 -1.97 -11.76
N ILE A 62 8.16 -2.93 -10.84
CA ILE A 62 8.48 -2.75 -9.42
C ILE A 62 9.86 -2.13 -9.22
N GLY A 63 10.89 -2.59 -9.94
CA GLY A 63 12.23 -2.01 -9.86
C GLY A 63 12.28 -0.52 -10.22
N HIS A 64 11.53 -0.11 -11.24
CA HIS A 64 11.40 1.30 -11.64
C HIS A 64 10.60 2.11 -10.62
N ILE A 65 9.55 1.52 -10.02
CA ILE A 65 8.74 2.16 -8.99
C ILE A 65 9.59 2.45 -7.74
N TYR A 66 10.33 1.45 -7.25
CA TYR A 66 11.24 1.66 -6.11
C TYR A 66 12.31 2.70 -6.43
N ARG A 67 12.94 2.60 -7.61
CA ARG A 67 13.97 3.56 -8.05
C ARG A 67 13.44 4.99 -8.21
N GLY A 68 12.20 5.14 -8.66
CA GLY A 68 11.55 6.44 -8.86
C GLY A 68 10.83 6.97 -7.62
N SER A 69 10.77 6.20 -6.54
CA SER A 69 10.13 6.64 -5.30
C SER A 69 10.96 7.70 -4.59
N ILE A 70 10.29 8.67 -3.96
CA ILE A 70 10.96 9.67 -3.11
C ILE A 70 11.54 9.00 -1.86
N CYS A 71 10.78 8.07 -1.27
CA CYS A 71 11.20 7.28 -0.14
C CYS A 71 10.44 5.95 -0.11
N THR A 72 11.06 4.93 0.46
CA THR A 72 10.42 3.63 0.74
C THR A 72 10.16 3.50 2.24
N ILE A 73 8.93 3.18 2.62
CA ILE A 73 8.55 2.93 4.02
C ILE A 73 8.64 1.43 4.28
N ALA A 74 9.57 1.01 5.14
CA ALA A 74 9.72 -0.39 5.55
C ALA A 74 9.28 -0.57 7.02
N ALA A 75 8.25 -1.38 7.26
CA ALA A 75 7.78 -1.71 8.62
C ALA A 75 8.56 -2.91 9.18
N LEU A 76 9.80 -2.67 9.64
CA LEU A 76 10.75 -3.71 10.06
C LEU A 76 10.36 -4.48 11.34
N ALA A 77 9.52 -3.89 12.20
CA ALA A 77 9.06 -4.51 13.46
C ALA A 77 7.79 -5.37 13.31
N SER A 78 7.34 -5.63 12.08
CA SER A 78 5.99 -6.11 11.80
C SER A 78 5.99 -7.49 11.14
N ALA A 79 5.84 -8.57 11.93
CA ALA A 79 5.77 -9.96 11.40
C ALA A 79 4.49 -10.28 10.60
N SER A 80 3.52 -9.36 10.51
CA SER A 80 2.31 -9.46 9.67
C SER A 80 1.76 -8.06 9.35
N THR A 81 0.62 -7.91 8.70
CA THR A 81 -0.05 -6.59 8.47
C THR A 81 -0.86 -6.10 9.69
N LYS A 82 -0.68 -6.73 10.86
CA LYS A 82 -1.36 -6.39 12.12
C LYS A 82 -0.57 -5.42 13.02
N PRO A 83 0.76 -5.47 13.12
CA PRO A 83 1.57 -4.50 13.84
C PRO A 83 1.61 -3.13 13.14
N ARG A 84 1.70 -2.09 13.96
CA ARG A 84 1.74 -0.67 13.56
C ARG A 84 3.14 -0.29 13.03
N CYS A 85 3.23 0.74 12.20
CA CYS A 85 4.54 1.29 11.83
C CYS A 85 5.17 2.08 12.97
N PHE A 86 4.36 2.59 13.90
CA PHE A 86 4.85 3.19 15.13
C PHE A 86 5.06 2.11 16.20
N ALA A 87 6.28 2.04 16.73
CA ALA A 87 6.53 1.32 17.98
C ALA A 87 5.71 1.97 19.10
N ALA A 88 5.10 1.15 19.95
CA ALA A 88 4.60 1.65 21.23
C ALA A 88 5.82 2.18 22.01
N ARG A 89 5.73 3.44 22.43
CA ARG A 89 6.77 4.09 23.25
C ARG A 89 6.66 3.61 24.68
#